data_AF-A0AA94ES35-F1
#
_entry.id   AF-A0AA94ES35-F1
#
_cell.length_a   1.000
_cell.length_b   1.000
_cell.length_c   1.000
_cell.angle_alpha   90.00
_cell.angle_beta   90.00
_cell.angle_gamma   90.00
#
_symmetry.space_group_name_H-M   'P 1'
#
loop_
_entity.id
_entity.type
_entity.pdbx_description
1 polymer ?
#
loop_
_entity_poly.entity_id
_entity_poly.type
_entity_poly.pdbx_seq_one_letter_code
_entity_poly.pdbx_strand_id
1 'polypeptide(L)'
;MSGFNKNAKKDKFLKQFPEISIGNCDIESRFKINFSFFDDSQEYGSDFAGLEPGVLSDILEKIRGYTRHDLNYWRHRRCGSHGLKILADYGAFPTNSKFIHPKAVPHDVNWCRFRMENLSRLIGFTVPAKLESKKDCHPYDVNTFYLVFIDLHHKFYISEEK
;
A
#
# COMPACT_ATOMS: atom_id res chain seq x y z
N MET A 1 2.42 47.57 27.10
CA MET A 1 2.75 46.13 27.00
C MET A 1 1.52 45.34 27.42
N SER A 2 0.80 44.74 26.47
CA SER A 2 -0.42 43.96 26.73
C SER A 2 -0.07 42.63 27.37
N GLY A 3 -0.48 42.43 28.62
CA GLY A 3 -0.28 41.18 29.34
C GLY A 3 -1.24 40.11 28.81
N PHE A 4 -0.69 39.06 28.18
CA PHE A 4 -1.46 37.85 27.89
C PHE A 4 -1.94 37.24 29.21
N ASN A 5 -3.22 37.40 29.52
CA ASN A 5 -3.86 36.76 30.66
C ASN A 5 -3.76 35.24 30.50
N LYS A 6 -3.01 34.57 31.38
CA LYS A 6 -2.94 33.11 31.47
C LYS A 6 -4.32 32.57 31.86
N ASN A 7 -5.05 32.00 30.89
CA ASN A 7 -6.35 31.41 31.14
C ASN A 7 -6.19 29.92 31.52
N ALA A 8 -6.05 29.65 32.81
CA ALA A 8 -5.84 28.30 33.34
C ALA A 8 -6.94 27.29 32.96
N LYS A 9 -8.18 27.74 32.69
CA LYS A 9 -9.26 26.87 32.21
C LYS A 9 -9.04 26.42 30.77
N LYS A 10 -8.59 27.34 29.90
CA LYS A 10 -8.17 27.02 28.53
C LYS A 10 -7.01 26.02 28.53
N ASP A 11 -5.98 26.25 29.36
CA ASP A 11 -4.82 25.37 29.42
C ASP A 11 -5.17 23.98 29.97
N LYS A 12 -6.06 23.90 30.97
CA LYS A 12 -6.55 22.62 31.50
C LYS A 12 -7.38 21.86 30.47
N PHE A 13 -8.21 22.55 29.68
CA PHE A 13 -8.97 21.95 28.57
C PHE A 13 -8.04 21.46 27.46
N LEU A 14 -7.05 22.24 27.04
CA LEU A 14 -6.09 21.84 26.02
C LEU A 14 -5.24 20.63 26.44
N LYS A 15 -4.90 20.51 27.73
CA LYS A 15 -4.19 19.35 28.30
C LYS A 15 -5.03 18.07 28.37
N GLN A 16 -6.34 18.13 28.11
CA GLN A 16 -7.18 16.93 28.03
C GLN A 16 -7.01 16.19 26.71
N PHE A 17 -6.51 16.86 25.66
CA PHE A 17 -6.22 16.20 24.40
C PHE A 17 -4.92 15.40 24.53
N PRO A 18 -4.91 14.13 24.15
CA PRO A 18 -3.68 13.34 24.16
C PRO A 18 -2.66 13.97 23.21
N GLU A 19 -1.47 14.25 23.73
CA GLU A 19 -0.34 14.69 22.93
C GLU A 19 0.21 13.49 22.15
N ILE A 20 0.16 13.56 20.83
CA ILE A 20 0.74 12.53 19.96
C ILE A 20 2.20 12.88 19.71
N SER A 21 3.08 11.93 19.99
CA SER A 21 4.52 11.99 19.76
C SER A 21 4.95 10.74 19.00
N ILE A 22 6.17 10.77 18.44
CA ILE A 22 6.74 9.58 17.78
C ILE A 22 6.81 8.39 18.76
N GLY A 23 7.11 8.65 20.04
CA GLY A 23 7.27 7.59 21.05
C GLY A 23 5.95 6.99 21.57
N ASN A 24 4.78 7.53 21.20
CA ASN A 24 3.49 7.05 21.69
C ASN A 24 2.44 6.80 20.58
N CYS A 25 2.87 6.82 19.32
CA CYS A 25 2.05 6.39 18.19
C CYS A 25 2.65 5.14 17.54
N ASP A 26 1.96 4.61 16.53
CA ASP A 26 2.29 3.35 15.84
C ASP A 26 2.93 3.61 14.46
N ILE A 27 3.55 4.77 14.26
CA ILE A 27 4.00 5.24 12.94
C ILE A 27 5.02 4.30 12.29
N GLU A 28 5.88 3.67 13.08
CA GLU A 28 6.90 2.71 12.66
C GLU A 28 6.30 1.42 12.09
N SER A 29 5.08 1.06 12.51
CA SER A 29 4.38 -0.12 12.03
C SER A 29 3.70 0.10 10.68
N ARG A 30 3.46 1.35 10.28
CA ARG A 30 2.69 1.65 9.06
C ARG A 30 3.49 1.32 7.82
N PHE A 31 2.85 0.63 6.88
CA PHE A 31 3.53 0.29 5.62
C PHE A 31 3.63 1.52 4.70
N LYS A 32 4.64 1.49 3.81
CA LYS A 32 4.93 2.56 2.85
C LYS A 32 4.59 2.11 1.43
N ILE A 33 4.08 3.02 0.61
CA ILE A 33 3.99 2.80 -0.84
C ILE A 33 5.17 3.48 -1.52
N ASN A 34 5.83 2.76 -2.41
CA ASN A 34 6.89 3.28 -3.25
C ASN A 34 6.50 3.09 -4.73
N PHE A 35 6.66 4.15 -5.52
CA PHE A 35 6.32 4.17 -6.95
C PHE A 35 7.54 4.03 -7.87
N SER A 36 8.74 3.74 -7.33
CA SER A 36 9.99 3.69 -8.09
C SER A 36 10.02 2.59 -9.17
N PHE A 37 9.11 1.62 -9.09
CA PHE A 37 8.95 0.53 -10.07
C PHE A 37 7.62 0.59 -10.82
N PHE A 38 6.91 1.73 -10.74
CA PHE A 38 5.66 1.91 -11.45
C PHE A 38 5.90 1.82 -12.96
N ASP A 39 5.16 0.94 -13.63
CA ASP A 39 5.25 0.69 -15.07
C ASP A 39 3.86 0.92 -15.69
N ASP A 40 3.74 2.03 -16.41
CA ASP A 40 2.54 2.44 -17.13
C ASP A 40 2.61 2.13 -18.63
N SER A 41 3.63 1.41 -19.07
CA SER A 41 3.87 1.15 -20.49
C SER A 41 3.10 -0.05 -21.06
N GLN A 42 2.46 -0.85 -20.19
CA GLN A 42 1.79 -2.08 -20.60
C GLN A 42 0.32 -1.87 -20.96
N GLU A 43 -0.15 -2.58 -21.99
CA GLU A 43 -1.52 -2.47 -22.56
C GLU A 43 -2.65 -2.53 -21.51
N TYR A 44 -2.51 -3.37 -20.49
CA TYR A 44 -3.52 -3.57 -19.45
C TYR A 44 -3.27 -2.77 -18.17
N GLY A 45 -2.14 -2.06 -18.09
CA GLY A 45 -1.82 -1.14 -17.01
C GLY A 45 -2.49 0.22 -17.21
N SER A 46 -2.77 0.91 -16.12
CA SER A 46 -3.26 2.29 -16.16
C SER A 46 -2.20 3.25 -15.64
N ASP A 47 -1.97 4.33 -16.38
CA ASP A 47 -1.18 5.48 -15.95
C ASP A 47 -2.05 6.44 -15.12
N PHE A 48 -1.44 7.26 -14.25
CA PHE A 48 -2.21 8.18 -13.39
C PHE A 48 -2.89 9.33 -14.12
N ALA A 49 -2.32 9.79 -15.24
CA ALA A 49 -2.82 10.93 -16.00
C ALA A 49 -4.03 10.55 -16.89
N GLY A 50 -4.11 9.29 -17.32
CA GLY A 50 -5.18 8.71 -18.12
C GLY A 50 -6.34 8.17 -17.29
N LEU A 51 -6.23 8.15 -15.96
CA LEU A 51 -7.35 7.78 -15.09
C LEU A 51 -8.39 8.90 -15.03
N GLU A 52 -9.66 8.50 -15.11
CA GLU A 52 -10.77 9.38 -14.78
C GLU A 52 -10.60 9.96 -13.36
N PRO A 53 -10.85 11.26 -13.13
CA PRO A 53 -10.58 11.90 -11.85
C PRO A 53 -11.25 11.23 -10.64
N GLY A 54 -12.46 10.70 -10.83
CA GLY A 54 -13.16 9.93 -9.78
C GLY A 54 -12.43 8.65 -9.40
N VAL A 55 -11.94 7.90 -10.41
CA VAL A 55 -11.19 6.66 -10.18
C VAL A 55 -9.86 6.94 -9.50
N LEU A 56 -9.16 8.01 -9.90
CA LEU A 56 -7.93 8.45 -9.24
C LEU A 56 -8.19 8.80 -7.76
N SER A 57 -9.26 9.56 -7.50
CA SER A 57 -9.67 9.92 -6.13
C SER A 57 -9.94 8.67 -5.28
N ASP A 58 -10.69 7.71 -5.81
CA ASP A 58 -11.00 6.45 -5.11
C ASP A 58 -9.73 5.64 -4.81
N ILE A 59 -8.79 5.58 -5.76
CA ILE A 59 -7.50 4.92 -5.56
C ILE A 59 -6.72 5.60 -4.42
N LEU A 60 -6.61 6.92 -4.43
CA LEU A 60 -5.89 7.67 -3.41
C LEU A 60 -6.53 7.52 -2.03
N GLU A 61 -7.86 7.49 -1.96
CA GLU A 61 -8.61 7.27 -0.72
C GLU A 61 -8.37 5.87 -0.15
N LYS A 62 -8.35 4.83 -0.99
CA LYS A 62 -7.98 3.47 -0.57
C LYS A 62 -6.52 3.40 -0.12
N ILE A 63 -5.60 3.99 -0.87
CA ILE A 63 -4.18 4.07 -0.48
C ILE A 63 -4.05 4.71 0.91
N ARG A 64 -4.68 5.88 1.12
CA ARG A 64 -4.71 6.57 2.41
C ARG A 64 -5.27 5.69 3.52
N GLY A 65 -6.28 4.86 3.22
CA GLY A 65 -6.84 3.90 4.16
C GLY A 65 -5.87 2.75 4.48
N TYR A 66 -5.20 2.20 3.47
CA TYR A 66 -4.28 1.08 3.63
C TYR A 66 -3.04 1.46 4.41
N THR A 67 -2.44 2.62 4.18
CA THR A 67 -1.23 3.05 4.88
C THR A 67 -1.44 3.38 6.37
N ARG A 68 -2.64 3.16 6.93
CA ARG A 68 -2.92 3.28 8.37
C ARG A 68 -2.52 2.06 9.20
N HIS A 69 -2.21 0.94 8.55
CA HIS A 69 -1.82 -0.31 9.20
C HIS A 69 -0.59 -0.89 8.52
N ASP A 70 0.02 -1.91 9.12
CA ASP A 70 1.11 -2.69 8.51
C ASP A 70 0.59 -3.63 7.39
N LEU A 71 1.50 -4.19 6.59
CA LEU A 71 1.10 -5.13 5.53
C LEU A 71 0.50 -6.43 6.08
N ASN A 72 1.01 -6.93 7.21
CA ASN A 72 0.55 -8.18 7.80
C ASN A 72 -0.90 -8.08 8.27
N TYR A 73 -1.32 -6.94 8.81
CA TYR A 73 -2.71 -6.63 9.11
C TYR A 73 -3.60 -6.86 7.86
N TRP A 74 -3.22 -6.30 6.71
CA TRP A 74 -4.00 -6.42 5.47
C TRP A 74 -4.00 -7.83 4.87
N ARG A 75 -2.95 -8.63 5.11
CA ARG A 75 -2.91 -10.07 4.76
C ARG A 75 -3.96 -10.90 5.52
N HIS A 76 -4.36 -10.42 6.69
CA HIS A 76 -5.35 -11.08 7.55
C HIS A 76 -6.76 -10.47 7.44
N ARG A 77 -6.90 -9.29 6.83
CA ARG A 77 -8.21 -8.67 6.57
C ARG A 77 -8.91 -9.30 5.37
N ARG A 78 -10.19 -9.60 5.58
CA ARG A 78 -11.09 -10.15 4.56
C ARG A 78 -11.96 -9.03 3.96
N CYS A 79 -12.42 -9.25 2.73
CA CYS A 79 -13.36 -8.40 2.02
C CYS A 79 -14.35 -9.29 1.25
N GLY A 80 -15.63 -8.87 1.23
CA GLY A 80 -16.69 -9.60 0.54
C GLY A 80 -17.02 -10.97 1.13
N SER A 81 -17.84 -11.72 0.39
CA SER A 81 -18.16 -13.12 0.69
C SER A 81 -16.98 -14.04 0.32
N HIS A 82 -16.95 -15.26 0.85
CA HIS A 82 -15.94 -16.30 0.56
C HIS A 82 -14.51 -16.04 1.09
N GLY A 83 -14.32 -15.05 1.95
CA GLY A 83 -13.06 -14.89 2.70
C GLY A 83 -11.89 -14.38 1.88
N LEU A 84 -12.16 -13.65 0.79
CA LEU A 84 -11.15 -13.02 -0.04
C LEU A 84 -10.34 -12.00 0.78
N LYS A 85 -9.02 -12.03 0.67
CA LYS A 85 -8.13 -11.13 1.41
C LYS A 85 -8.00 -9.78 0.72
N ILE A 86 -7.79 -8.72 1.50
CA ILE A 86 -7.52 -7.37 0.98
C ILE A 86 -6.13 -7.33 0.35
N LEU A 87 -5.09 -7.73 1.09
CA LEU A 87 -3.76 -7.97 0.56
C LEU A 87 -3.56 -9.47 0.44
N ALA A 88 -3.07 -9.92 -0.71
CA ALA A 88 -2.62 -11.30 -0.81
C ALA A 88 -1.33 -11.44 -1.61
N ASP A 89 -0.51 -12.37 -1.15
CA ASP A 89 0.75 -12.72 -1.78
C ASP A 89 0.52 -13.79 -2.86
N TYR A 90 1.23 -13.64 -3.97
CA TYR A 90 1.34 -14.63 -5.04
C TYR A 90 2.68 -15.38 -4.96
N GLY A 91 3.69 -14.80 -4.31
CA GLY A 91 5.06 -15.31 -4.34
C GLY A 91 5.74 -14.88 -5.64
N ALA A 92 5.63 -15.71 -6.67
CA ALA A 92 6.20 -15.42 -7.99
C ALA A 92 5.27 -14.56 -8.86
N PHE A 93 5.83 -13.98 -9.93
CA PHE A 93 5.02 -13.34 -10.97
C PHE A 93 4.06 -14.40 -11.56
N PRO A 94 2.76 -14.11 -11.69
CA PRO A 94 1.82 -15.13 -12.13
C PRO A 94 2.04 -15.59 -13.57
N THR A 95 1.93 -16.90 -13.81
CA THR A 95 2.06 -17.48 -15.16
C THR A 95 0.87 -17.15 -16.06
N ASN A 96 -0.34 -17.06 -15.49
CA ASN A 96 -1.55 -16.66 -16.21
C ASN A 96 -1.85 -15.17 -16.02
N SER A 97 -0.99 -14.34 -16.60
CA SER A 97 -1.09 -12.88 -16.59
C SER A 97 -1.17 -12.34 -18.02
N LYS A 98 -1.91 -11.25 -18.23
CA LYS A 98 -1.75 -10.43 -19.45
C LYS A 98 -0.66 -9.38 -19.30
N PHE A 99 -0.14 -9.19 -18.10
CA PHE A 99 1.03 -8.36 -17.85
C PHE A 99 2.30 -9.16 -18.07
N ILE A 100 3.37 -8.45 -18.35
CA ILE A 100 4.72 -8.99 -18.48
C ILE A 100 5.51 -8.53 -17.26
N HIS A 101 6.34 -9.41 -16.70
CA HIS A 101 7.25 -9.04 -15.62
C HIS A 101 8.21 -7.94 -16.11
N PRO A 102 8.15 -6.71 -15.56
CA PRO A 102 9.05 -5.64 -15.99
C PRO A 102 10.49 -6.01 -15.69
N LYS A 103 11.40 -5.81 -16.65
CA LYS A 103 12.83 -6.16 -16.48
C LYS A 103 13.51 -5.39 -15.34
N ALA A 104 12.98 -4.23 -14.97
CA ALA A 104 13.49 -3.42 -13.88
C ALA A 104 13.11 -3.98 -12.49
N VAL A 105 12.05 -4.78 -12.40
CA VAL A 105 11.63 -5.40 -11.13
C VAL A 105 12.51 -6.62 -10.84
N PRO A 106 13.10 -6.75 -9.64
CA PRO A 106 13.91 -7.92 -9.31
C PRO A 106 13.09 -9.22 -9.31
N HIS A 107 13.68 -10.32 -9.77
CA HIS A 107 12.99 -11.59 -9.93
C HIS A 107 12.69 -12.32 -8.61
N ASP A 108 13.39 -11.97 -7.53
CA ASP A 108 13.33 -12.62 -6.23
C ASP A 108 12.43 -11.89 -5.22
N VAL A 109 11.57 -10.99 -5.68
CA VAL A 109 10.57 -10.30 -4.86
C VAL A 109 9.35 -11.16 -4.58
N ASN A 110 8.57 -10.79 -3.56
CA ASN A 110 7.28 -11.41 -3.31
C ASN A 110 6.16 -10.57 -3.95
N TRP A 111 5.67 -11.03 -5.10
CA TRP A 111 4.54 -10.41 -5.81
C TRP A 111 3.26 -10.51 -4.99
N CYS A 112 2.48 -9.44 -4.98
CA CYS A 112 1.24 -9.36 -4.23
C CYS A 112 0.27 -8.35 -4.86
N ARG A 113 -0.97 -8.33 -4.35
CA ARG A 113 -2.01 -7.40 -4.78
C ARG A 113 -2.82 -6.89 -3.62
N PHE A 114 -3.12 -5.59 -3.66
CA PHE A 114 -4.25 -5.04 -2.93
C PHE A 114 -5.49 -5.09 -3.81
N ARG A 115 -6.57 -5.65 -3.27
CA ARG A 115 -7.89 -5.58 -3.88
C ARG A 115 -8.51 -4.23 -3.55
N MET A 116 -8.90 -3.50 -4.59
CA MET A 116 -9.66 -2.26 -4.48
C MET A 116 -11.16 -2.58 -4.56
N GLU A 117 -11.96 -1.67 -5.13
CA GLU A 117 -13.37 -1.94 -5.41
C GLU A 117 -13.54 -2.78 -6.67
N ASN A 118 -14.50 -3.71 -6.64
CA ASN A 118 -14.86 -4.58 -7.76
C ASN A 118 -13.66 -5.32 -8.40
N LEU A 119 -13.32 -4.97 -9.65
CA LEU A 119 -12.26 -5.56 -10.45
C LEU A 119 -10.96 -4.77 -10.39
N SER A 120 -10.86 -3.70 -9.60
CA SER A 120 -9.62 -2.91 -9.55
C SER A 120 -8.63 -3.49 -8.54
N ARG A 121 -7.35 -3.49 -8.89
CA ARG A 121 -6.24 -4.01 -8.07
C ARG A 121 -5.04 -3.10 -8.19
N LEU A 122 -4.39 -2.89 -7.05
CA LEU A 122 -3.02 -2.37 -7.04
C LEU A 122 -2.08 -3.56 -6.99
N ILE A 123 -1.24 -3.67 -8.01
CA ILE A 123 -0.30 -4.76 -8.16
C ILE A 123 1.09 -4.28 -7.82
N GLY A 124 1.79 -5.06 -7.01
CA GLY A 124 3.13 -4.69 -6.59
C GLY A 124 3.86 -5.85 -5.97
N PHE A 125 4.93 -5.52 -5.26
CA PHE A 125 5.71 -6.50 -4.54
C PHE A 125 6.18 -5.98 -3.19
N THR A 126 6.64 -6.91 -2.36
CA THR A 126 7.28 -6.66 -1.08
C THR A 126 8.63 -7.35 -1.06
N VAL A 127 9.57 -6.83 -0.25
CA VAL A 127 10.82 -7.54 -0.02
C VAL A 127 10.53 -8.79 0.81
N PRO A 128 10.99 -9.99 0.40
CA PRO A 128 10.81 -11.20 1.19
C PRO A 128 11.43 -11.06 2.58
N ALA A 129 10.72 -11.53 3.61
CA ALA A 129 11.16 -11.46 5.01
C ALA A 129 12.57 -12.06 5.26
N LYS A 130 12.95 -13.08 4.48
CA LYS A 130 14.30 -13.69 4.54
C LYS A 130 15.46 -12.77 4.16
N LEU A 131 15.17 -11.59 3.59
CA LEU A 131 16.17 -10.58 3.22
C LEU A 131 16.22 -9.41 4.20
N GLU A 132 15.33 -9.37 5.20
CA GLU A 132 15.42 -8.43 6.32
C GLU A 132 16.82 -8.55 6.94
N SER A 133 17.50 -7.41 7.11
CA SER A 133 18.84 -7.31 7.74
C SER A 133 20.09 -7.61 6.90
N LYS A 134 20.05 -7.67 5.57
CA LYS A 134 21.24 -8.09 4.76
C LYS A 134 22.25 -7.02 4.33
N LYS A 135 22.19 -5.75 4.77
CA LYS A 135 23.16 -4.71 4.34
C LYS A 135 23.57 -3.73 5.44
N ASP A 136 24.87 -3.41 5.46
CA ASP A 136 25.55 -2.59 6.47
C ASP A 136 25.18 -1.09 6.48
N CYS A 137 24.47 -0.58 5.45
CA CYS A 137 24.17 0.85 5.33
C CYS A 137 22.67 1.18 5.43
N HIS A 138 21.79 0.34 4.89
CA HIS A 138 20.33 0.47 5.02
C HIS A 138 19.68 -0.92 4.95
N PRO A 139 18.99 -1.38 6.01
CA PRO A 139 18.28 -2.65 5.97
C PRO A 139 17.12 -2.57 4.96
N TYR A 140 16.79 -3.72 4.36
CA TYR A 140 15.58 -3.82 3.55
C TYR A 140 14.34 -3.65 4.44
N ASP A 141 13.40 -2.80 4.00
CA ASP A 141 12.11 -2.62 4.66
C ASP A 141 11.08 -3.59 4.07
N VAL A 142 10.78 -4.66 4.81
CA VAL A 142 9.78 -5.68 4.45
C VAL A 142 8.34 -5.15 4.54
N ASN A 143 8.15 -3.96 5.13
CA ASN A 143 6.88 -3.25 5.25
C ASN A 143 6.75 -2.12 4.21
N THR A 144 7.45 -2.22 3.08
CA THR A 144 7.23 -1.37 1.90
C THR A 144 6.56 -2.18 0.80
N PHE A 145 5.47 -1.64 0.27
CA PHE A 145 4.80 -2.13 -0.94
C PHE A 145 5.25 -1.27 -2.12
N TYR A 146 5.94 -1.90 -3.07
CA TYR A 146 6.36 -1.26 -4.30
C TYR A 146 5.24 -1.42 -5.33
N LEU A 147 4.50 -0.35 -5.60
CA LEU A 147 3.45 -0.37 -6.61
C LEU A 147 4.09 -0.44 -7.99
N VAL A 148 3.66 -1.41 -8.79
CA VAL A 148 4.13 -1.63 -10.15
C VAL A 148 3.02 -1.32 -11.16
N PHE A 149 1.80 -1.84 -10.95
CA PHE A 149 0.68 -1.63 -11.87
C PHE A 149 -0.60 -1.22 -11.16
N ILE A 150 -1.43 -0.47 -11.88
CA ILE A 150 -2.86 -0.33 -11.58
C ILE A 150 -3.59 -1.21 -12.60
N ASP A 151 -4.26 -2.26 -12.12
CA ASP A 151 -5.04 -3.21 -12.93
C ASP A 151 -6.53 -3.00 -12.66
N LEU A 152 -7.22 -2.29 -13.54
CA LEU A 152 -8.66 -2.01 -13.40
C LEU A 152 -9.56 -3.18 -13.82
N HIS A 153 -9.00 -4.22 -14.47
CA HIS A 153 -9.79 -5.19 -15.24
C HIS A 153 -9.46 -6.67 -14.93
N HIS A 154 -8.78 -6.94 -13.82
CA HIS A 154 -8.39 -8.30 -13.41
C HIS A 154 -7.53 -9.04 -14.41
N LYS A 155 -6.56 -8.34 -15.01
CA LYS A 155 -5.68 -8.93 -16.03
C LYS A 155 -4.34 -9.41 -15.46
N PHE A 156 -4.03 -9.09 -14.21
CA PHE A 156 -2.77 -9.52 -13.58
C PHE A 156 -2.73 -10.99 -13.17
N TYR A 157 -3.79 -11.51 -12.57
CA TYR A 157 -3.90 -12.94 -12.22
C TYR A 157 -5.28 -13.45 -12.60
N ILE A 158 -5.37 -14.11 -13.75
CA ILE A 158 -6.64 -14.55 -14.30
C ILE A 158 -6.99 -15.89 -13.64
N SER A 159 -7.90 -15.86 -12.66
CA SER A 159 -8.35 -17.05 -11.92
C SER A 159 -9.68 -17.61 -12.42
N GLU A 160 -10.40 -16.89 -13.27
CA GLU A 160 -11.66 -17.32 -13.86
C GLU A 160 -11.39 -17.66 -15.33
N GLU A 161 -11.49 -18.95 -15.67
CA GLU A 161 -11.65 -19.37 -17.07
C GLU A 161 -12.95 -18.75 -17.59
N LYS A 162 -12.88 -18.10 -18.76
CA LYS A 162 -14.08 -17.69 -19.49
C LYS A 162 -14.79 -18.90 -20.07
#